data_AF-A0A7W0S3Q8-F1
#
_entry.id   AF-A0A7W0S3Q8-F1
#
_cell.length_a   1.000
_cell.length_b   1.000
_cell.length_c   1.000
_cell.angle_alpha   90.00
_cell.angle_beta   90.00
_cell.angle_gamma   90.00
#
_symmetry.space_group_name_H-M   'P 1'
#
loop_
_entity.id
_entity.type
_entity.pdbx_description
1 polymer ?
#
loop_
_entity_poly.entity_id
_entity_poly.type
_entity_poly.pdbx_seq_one_letter_code
_entity_poly.pdbx_strand_id
1 'polypeptide(L)'
;MRRPGPEGVIGEWGVGYESPREEREREALERYLADNPARGEPIRPRLRGAPSSSDSYVASLGGPLPYMQRLRQVEEELSEHERRLEETWRRLARECLGDAGAFHRRWTGVASRWVFLSVNELIERHNRYYPAEARLPMDPRTGDFALVGGKPYWKEPLDARWVLERYPSDLDEALGYDAAA
;
A
#
# COMPACT_ATOMS: atom_id res chain seq x y z
N MET A 1 24.50 32.19 -26.30
CA MET A 1 24.68 31.70 -24.91
C MET A 1 23.37 31.95 -24.18
N ARG A 2 22.77 30.88 -23.65
CA ARG A 2 21.41 30.84 -23.06
C ARG A 2 21.45 31.38 -21.62
N ARG A 3 20.42 32.13 -21.19
CA ARG A 3 19.87 32.03 -19.83
C ARG A 3 18.33 32.03 -19.90
N PRO A 4 17.65 31.14 -19.16
CA PRO A 4 16.19 31.02 -19.15
C PRO A 4 15.56 32.11 -18.26
N GLY A 5 14.32 32.50 -18.54
CA GLY A 5 13.58 33.52 -17.79
C GLY A 5 13.05 33.03 -16.44
N PRO A 6 12.37 33.93 -15.69
CA PRO A 6 11.19 33.49 -14.96
C PRO A 6 10.00 34.45 -15.11
N GLU A 7 8.97 33.95 -15.78
CA GLU A 7 7.58 33.86 -15.28
C GLU A 7 7.00 35.14 -14.67
N GLY A 8 6.28 35.90 -15.52
CA GLY A 8 5.48 37.04 -15.12
C GLY A 8 4.34 36.64 -14.18
N VAL A 9 4.13 37.47 -13.16
CA VAL A 9 2.99 37.35 -12.25
C VAL A 9 1.74 37.76 -13.01
N ILE A 10 0.85 36.80 -13.27
CA ILE A 10 -0.44 37.02 -13.93
C ILE A 10 -1.42 37.62 -12.90
N GLY A 11 -1.81 38.87 -13.10
CA GLY A 11 -2.98 39.50 -12.45
C GLY A 11 -4.12 39.70 -13.46
N GLU A 12 -5.35 39.86 -12.97
CA GLU A 12 -6.60 39.95 -13.76
C GLU A 12 -6.66 41.08 -14.82
N TRP A 13 -5.64 41.93 -14.94
CA TRP A 13 -5.55 43.02 -15.92
C TRP A 13 -4.19 43.07 -16.65
N GLY A 14 -3.78 41.96 -17.27
CA GLY A 14 -2.68 41.94 -18.25
C GLY A 14 -1.26 42.23 -17.72
N VAL A 15 -0.26 42.04 -18.60
CA VAL A 15 1.17 42.23 -18.26
C VAL A 15 1.53 43.71 -18.33
N GLY A 16 1.47 44.42 -17.21
CA GLY A 16 1.94 45.80 -17.10
C GLY A 16 3.43 45.87 -16.77
N TYR A 17 4.19 46.63 -17.55
CA TYR A 17 5.50 47.12 -17.15
C TYR A 17 5.30 48.31 -16.19
N GLU A 18 5.80 48.23 -14.96
CA GLU A 18 5.71 49.33 -13.99
C GLU A 18 6.29 50.61 -14.62
N SER A 19 5.50 51.67 -14.70
CA SER A 19 5.99 52.96 -15.21
C SER A 19 6.86 53.64 -14.14
N PRO A 20 7.87 54.45 -14.53
CA PRO A 20 8.69 55.20 -13.56
C PRO A 20 7.90 56.14 -12.64
N ARG A 21 6.64 56.43 -12.98
CA ARG A 21 5.71 57.18 -12.13
C ARG A 21 5.10 56.30 -11.05
N GLU A 22 4.68 55.09 -11.39
CA GLU A 22 4.14 54.12 -10.44
C GLU A 22 5.19 53.71 -9.40
N GLU A 23 6.46 53.63 -9.81
CA GLU A 23 7.57 53.35 -8.91
C GLU A 23 7.77 54.47 -7.87
N ARG A 24 7.67 55.74 -8.30
CA ARG A 24 7.70 56.90 -7.38
C ARG A 24 6.49 56.96 -6.48
N GLU A 25 5.31 56.63 -7.00
CA GLU A 25 4.08 56.57 -6.22
C GLU A 25 4.16 55.47 -5.15
N ARG A 26 4.74 54.31 -5.48
CA ARG A 26 5.01 53.22 -4.54
C ARG A 26 6.01 53.64 -3.46
N GLU A 27 7.14 54.25 -3.81
CA GLU A 27 8.12 54.73 -2.84
C GLU A 27 7.56 55.83 -1.91
N ALA A 28 6.72 56.71 -2.45
CA ALA A 28 6.04 57.74 -1.65
C ALA A 28 5.04 57.11 -0.67
N LEU A 29 4.30 56.09 -1.12
CA LEU A 29 3.37 55.34 -0.30
C LEU A 29 4.09 54.52 0.78
N GLU A 30 5.21 53.87 0.45
CA GLU A 30 6.03 53.13 1.41
C GLU A 30 6.58 54.05 2.51
N ARG A 31 7.08 55.24 2.14
CA ARG A 31 7.50 56.26 3.13
C ARG A 31 6.35 56.70 4.00
N TYR A 32 5.18 56.95 3.42
CA TYR A 32 3.99 57.36 4.17
C TYR A 32 3.50 56.28 5.14
N LEU A 33 3.58 55.00 4.74
CA LEU A 33 3.21 53.86 5.58
C LEU A 33 4.25 53.56 6.67
N ALA A 34 5.52 53.87 6.44
CA ALA A 34 6.59 53.65 7.42
C ALA A 34 6.38 54.48 8.70
N ASP A 35 5.90 55.72 8.56
CA ASP A 35 5.68 56.64 9.67
C ASP A 35 4.25 56.59 10.25
N ASN A 36 3.40 55.67 9.77
CA ASN A 36 2.00 55.58 10.19
C ASN A 36 1.82 54.73 11.47
N PRO A 37 1.34 55.31 12.59
CA PRO A 37 1.13 54.58 13.84
C PRO A 37 -0.02 53.54 13.78
N ALA A 38 -0.83 53.55 12.73
CA ALA A 38 -1.90 52.58 12.46
C ALA A 38 -1.48 51.45 11.50
N ARG A 39 -0.18 51.25 11.28
CA ARG A 39 0.33 50.16 10.43
C ARG A 39 0.06 48.80 11.07
N GLY A 40 -0.92 48.07 10.54
CA GLY A 40 -1.16 46.67 10.92
C GLY A 40 -0.05 45.74 10.45
N GLU A 41 0.11 44.59 11.11
CA GLU A 41 0.95 43.51 10.58
C GLU A 41 0.33 42.94 9.30
N PRO A 42 1.13 42.57 8.29
CA PRO A 42 0.62 41.83 7.15
C PRO A 42 -0.08 40.56 7.63
N ILE A 43 -1.29 40.31 7.11
CA ILE A 43 -2.07 39.13 7.48
C ILE A 43 -1.21 37.91 7.14
N ARG A 44 -0.75 37.20 8.17
CA ARG A 44 -0.01 35.95 7.98
C ARG A 44 -0.92 35.03 7.18
N PRO A 45 -0.54 34.60 5.96
CA PRO A 45 -1.34 33.65 5.22
C PRO A 45 -1.45 32.40 6.10
N ARG A 46 -2.67 32.11 6.56
CA ARG A 46 -2.95 30.78 7.10
C ARG A 46 -2.78 29.85 5.92
N LEU A 47 -1.65 29.15 5.84
CA LEU A 47 -1.54 27.97 5.00
C LEU A 47 -2.70 27.07 5.43
N ARG A 48 -3.80 27.08 4.66
CA ARG A 48 -4.77 26.00 4.77
C ARG A 48 -3.93 24.75 4.55
N GLY A 49 -3.94 23.85 5.53
CA GLY A 49 -3.35 22.52 5.33
C GLY A 49 -3.82 21.97 3.98
N ALA A 50 -2.97 21.19 3.32
CA ALA A 50 -3.31 20.55 2.05
C ALA A 50 -4.74 20.01 2.11
N PRO A 51 -5.57 20.21 1.06
CA PRO A 51 -6.95 19.73 1.07
C PRO A 51 -6.94 18.27 1.51
N SER A 52 -7.80 17.92 2.46
CA SER A 52 -7.90 16.56 2.96
C SER A 52 -8.04 15.62 1.77
N SER A 53 -7.03 14.79 1.51
CA SER A 53 -7.15 13.69 0.54
C SER A 53 -8.45 12.94 0.85
N SER A 54 -9.14 12.42 -0.17
CA SER A 54 -10.30 11.54 0.00
C SER A 54 -10.03 10.44 1.03
N ASP A 55 -8.79 9.97 1.12
CA ASP A 55 -8.34 8.97 2.08
C ASP A 55 -8.42 9.47 3.53
N SER A 56 -8.14 10.76 3.75
CA SER A 56 -8.28 11.40 5.07
C SER A 56 -9.75 11.53 5.48
N TYR A 57 -10.66 11.74 4.53
CA TYR A 57 -12.09 11.77 4.81
C TYR A 57 -12.59 10.36 5.17
N VAL A 58 -12.22 9.34 4.40
CA VAL A 58 -12.57 7.93 4.70
C VAL A 58 -12.00 7.47 6.04
N ALA A 59 -10.75 7.80 6.37
CA ALA A 59 -10.19 7.51 7.69
C ALA A 59 -10.91 8.24 8.84
N SER A 60 -11.44 9.44 8.59
CA SER A 60 -12.18 10.22 9.59
C SER A 60 -13.60 9.71 9.87
N LEU A 61 -14.15 8.83 9.03
CA LEU A 61 -15.47 8.21 9.22
C LEU A 61 -15.49 7.12 10.30
N GLY A 62 -14.35 6.80 10.93
CA GLY A 62 -14.31 5.98 12.15
C GLY A 62 -14.46 4.47 11.92
N GLY A 63 -13.96 3.95 10.81
CA GLY A 63 -13.93 2.51 10.50
C GLY A 63 -12.50 1.97 10.31
N PRO A 64 -12.32 0.63 10.24
CA PRO A 64 -11.05 0.03 9.88
C PRO A 64 -10.56 0.54 8.52
N LEU A 65 -9.25 0.81 8.42
CA LEU A 65 -8.66 1.30 7.17
C LEU A 65 -8.84 0.26 6.03
N PRO A 66 -8.90 0.69 4.75
CA PRO A 66 -9.14 -0.23 3.64
C PRO A 66 -8.14 -1.40 3.56
N TYR A 67 -6.85 -1.19 3.85
CA TYR A 67 -5.89 -2.28 3.91
C TYR A 67 -6.17 -3.27 5.05
N MET A 68 -6.68 -2.81 6.20
CA MET A 68 -7.01 -3.69 7.32
C MET A 68 -8.18 -4.61 6.96
N GLN A 69 -9.17 -4.07 6.25
CA GLN A 69 -10.30 -4.88 5.75
C GLN A 69 -9.83 -5.92 4.73
N ARG A 70 -8.93 -5.54 3.81
CA ARG A 70 -8.35 -6.48 2.83
C ARG A 70 -7.51 -7.56 3.49
N LEU A 71 -6.69 -7.22 4.49
CA LEU A 71 -5.91 -8.21 5.24
C LEU A 71 -6.83 -9.21 5.94
N ARG A 72 -7.90 -8.73 6.57
CA ARG A 72 -8.91 -9.61 7.18
C ARG A 72 -9.56 -10.54 6.16
N GLN A 73 -9.94 -10.03 4.99
CA GLN A 73 -10.53 -10.85 3.94
C GLN A 73 -9.54 -11.91 3.41
N VAL A 74 -8.25 -11.55 3.27
CA VAL A 74 -7.19 -12.51 2.93
C VAL A 74 -7.10 -13.62 3.98
N GLU A 75 -7.12 -13.28 5.27
CA GLU A 75 -7.06 -14.25 6.36
C GLU A 75 -8.28 -15.20 6.38
N GLU A 76 -9.48 -14.65 6.16
CA GLU A 76 -10.73 -15.42 6.11
C GLU A 76 -10.74 -16.39 4.92
N GLU A 77 -10.40 -15.92 3.71
CA GLU A 77 -10.34 -16.79 2.53
C GLU A 77 -9.22 -17.82 2.62
N LEU A 78 -8.06 -17.45 3.20
CA LEU A 78 -6.96 -18.38 3.42
C LEU A 78 -7.34 -19.49 4.41
N SER A 79 -8.04 -19.15 5.49
CA SER A 79 -8.52 -20.12 6.48
C SER A 79 -9.47 -21.15 5.85
N GLU A 80 -10.34 -20.71 4.93
CA GLU A 80 -11.19 -21.63 4.17
C GLU A 80 -10.38 -22.55 3.25
N HIS A 81 -9.33 -22.06 2.60
CA HIS A 81 -8.44 -22.90 1.81
C HIS A 81 -7.67 -23.90 2.68
N GLU A 82 -7.12 -23.48 3.81
CA GLU A 82 -6.42 -24.34 4.77
C GLU A 82 -7.31 -25.49 5.23
N ARG A 83 -8.54 -25.18 5.67
CA ARG A 83 -9.51 -26.20 6.09
C ARG A 83 -9.78 -27.23 4.99
N ARG A 84 -10.04 -26.77 3.76
CA ARG A 84 -10.35 -27.66 2.62
C ARG A 84 -9.13 -28.48 2.19
N LEU A 85 -7.93 -27.90 2.25
CA LEU A 85 -6.68 -28.58 1.95
C LEU A 85 -6.41 -29.67 2.98
N GLU A 86 -6.51 -29.36 4.27
CA GLU A 86 -6.31 -30.33 5.36
C GLU A 86 -7.29 -31.50 5.25
N GLU A 87 -8.59 -31.21 5.04
CA GLU A 87 -9.61 -32.25 4.83
C GLU A 87 -9.25 -33.15 3.65
N THR A 88 -8.81 -32.57 2.53
CA THR A 88 -8.45 -33.30 1.31
C THR A 88 -7.18 -34.12 1.51
N TRP A 89 -6.17 -33.54 2.16
CA TRP A 89 -4.88 -34.16 2.46
C TRP A 89 -5.06 -35.39 3.34
N ARG A 90 -5.75 -35.24 4.49
CA ARG A 90 -6.07 -36.36 5.40
C ARG A 90 -6.96 -37.42 4.75
N ARG A 91 -7.89 -37.02 3.87
CA ARG A 91 -8.73 -37.97 3.13
C ARG A 91 -7.91 -38.80 2.15
N LEU A 92 -7.08 -38.16 1.34
CA LEU A 92 -6.22 -38.83 0.36
C LEU A 92 -5.20 -39.76 1.02
N ALA A 93 -4.67 -39.36 2.17
CA ALA A 93 -3.79 -40.20 2.98
C ALA A 93 -4.49 -41.50 3.39
N ARG A 94 -5.72 -41.39 3.91
CA ARG A 94 -6.54 -42.56 4.26
C ARG A 94 -6.90 -43.45 3.06
N GLU A 95 -7.14 -42.87 1.89
CA GLU A 95 -7.39 -43.63 0.66
C GLU A 95 -6.15 -44.37 0.15
N CYS A 96 -4.95 -43.86 0.43
CA CYS A 96 -3.68 -44.39 -0.05
C CYS A 96 -2.90 -45.13 1.06
N LEU A 97 -3.59 -45.64 2.08
CA LEU A 97 -2.96 -46.39 3.18
C LEU A 97 -2.11 -47.54 2.62
N GLY A 98 -0.82 -47.56 3.00
CA GLY A 98 0.13 -48.57 2.54
C GLY A 98 0.76 -48.30 1.17
N ASP A 99 0.40 -47.21 0.48
CA ASP A 99 1.02 -46.79 -0.79
C ASP A 99 1.40 -45.29 -0.76
N ALA A 100 2.54 -45.01 -0.13
CA ALA A 100 3.12 -43.67 -0.07
C ALA A 100 3.42 -43.08 -1.46
N GLY A 101 3.76 -43.93 -2.44
CA GLY A 101 4.02 -43.49 -3.81
C GLY A 101 2.76 -43.00 -4.52
N ALA A 102 1.63 -43.69 -4.36
CA ALA A 102 0.34 -43.24 -4.86
C ALA A 102 -0.12 -41.96 -4.17
N PHE A 103 0.07 -41.85 -2.85
CA PHE A 103 -0.24 -40.63 -2.12
C PHE A 103 0.56 -39.44 -2.65
N HIS A 104 1.89 -39.56 -2.75
CA HIS A 104 2.77 -38.51 -3.24
C HIS A 104 2.34 -37.99 -4.63
N ARG A 105 2.10 -38.90 -5.58
CA ARG A 105 1.66 -38.53 -6.94
C ARG A 105 0.30 -37.86 -6.96
N ARG A 106 -0.69 -38.42 -6.23
CA ARG A 106 -2.05 -37.88 -6.19
C ARG A 106 -2.09 -36.52 -5.50
N TRP A 107 -1.41 -36.38 -4.36
CA TRP A 107 -1.36 -35.13 -3.61
C TRP A 107 -0.65 -34.01 -4.37
N THR A 108 0.53 -34.29 -4.94
CA THR A 108 1.24 -33.32 -5.79
C THR A 108 0.34 -32.88 -6.95
N GLY A 109 -0.39 -33.81 -7.57
CA GLY A 109 -1.36 -33.49 -8.62
C GLY A 109 -2.56 -32.68 -8.15
N VAL A 110 -2.95 -32.74 -6.87
CA VAL A 110 -3.99 -31.86 -6.30
C VAL A 110 -3.40 -30.48 -6.02
N ALA A 111 -2.25 -30.41 -5.38
CA ALA A 111 -1.56 -29.16 -5.08
C ALA A 111 -1.30 -28.32 -6.35
N SER A 112 -0.83 -28.95 -7.43
CA SER A 112 -0.58 -28.26 -8.71
C SER A 112 -1.84 -27.71 -9.38
N ARG A 113 -3.03 -28.24 -9.06
CA ARG A 113 -4.31 -27.82 -9.64
C ARG A 113 -5.14 -26.93 -8.71
N TRP A 114 -4.65 -26.69 -7.50
CA TRP A 114 -5.35 -25.87 -6.53
C TRP A 114 -5.29 -24.40 -6.95
N VAL A 115 -6.43 -23.72 -6.90
CA VAL A 115 -6.58 -22.34 -7.40
C VAL A 115 -6.84 -21.40 -6.23
N PHE A 116 -5.99 -20.37 -6.11
CA PHE A 116 -6.09 -19.30 -5.10
C PHE A 116 -6.51 -17.96 -5.71
N LEU A 117 -7.28 -17.96 -6.80
CA LEU A 117 -7.56 -16.77 -7.60
C LEU A 117 -8.08 -15.59 -6.75
N SER A 118 -9.11 -15.82 -5.94
CA SER A 118 -9.72 -14.78 -5.09
C SER A 118 -8.71 -14.19 -4.07
N VAL A 119 -8.00 -15.05 -3.34
CA VAL A 119 -6.99 -14.62 -2.36
C VAL A 119 -5.84 -13.88 -3.04
N ASN A 120 -5.39 -14.36 -4.19
CA ASN A 120 -4.30 -13.75 -4.93
C ASN A 120 -4.69 -12.38 -5.51
N GLU A 121 -5.95 -12.21 -5.93
CA GLU A 121 -6.47 -10.89 -6.33
C GLU A 121 -6.49 -9.91 -5.14
N LEU A 122 -6.85 -10.38 -3.94
CA LEU A 122 -6.79 -9.57 -2.72
C LEU A 122 -5.35 -9.21 -2.33
N ILE A 123 -4.43 -10.16 -2.43
CA ILE A 123 -2.99 -9.95 -2.21
C ILE A 123 -2.44 -8.94 -3.22
N GLU A 124 -2.75 -9.08 -4.50
CA GLU A 124 -2.32 -8.13 -5.52
C GLU A 124 -2.85 -6.72 -5.22
N ARG A 125 -4.14 -6.62 -4.90
CA ARG A 125 -4.76 -5.36 -4.50
C ARG A 125 -4.03 -4.78 -3.29
N HIS A 126 -3.78 -5.59 -2.25
CA HIS A 126 -3.04 -5.20 -1.05
C HIS A 126 -1.69 -4.59 -1.42
N ASN A 127 -0.85 -5.34 -2.14
CA ASN A 127 0.47 -4.91 -2.56
C ASN A 127 0.42 -3.59 -3.35
N ARG A 128 -0.58 -3.41 -4.22
CA ARG A 128 -0.74 -2.20 -5.04
C ARG A 128 -1.07 -0.95 -4.22
N TYR A 129 -1.99 -1.04 -3.27
CA TYR A 129 -2.53 0.15 -2.58
C TYR A 129 -1.98 0.37 -1.17
N TYR A 130 -1.43 -0.66 -0.53
CA TYR A 130 -0.98 -0.59 0.87
C TYR A 130 0.05 0.52 1.13
N PRO A 131 1.07 0.75 0.28
CA PRO A 131 2.04 1.80 0.55
C PRO A 131 1.44 3.21 0.62
N ALA A 132 0.47 3.50 -0.24
CA ALA A 132 -0.24 4.78 -0.26
C ALA A 132 -1.19 4.90 0.95
N GLU A 133 -1.98 3.85 1.23
CA GLU A 133 -2.94 3.84 2.34
C GLU A 133 -2.27 3.93 3.71
N ALA A 134 -1.12 3.27 3.88
CA ALA A 134 -0.33 3.29 5.10
C ALA A 134 0.67 4.47 5.16
N ARG A 135 0.73 5.29 4.11
CA ARG A 135 1.67 6.41 3.96
C ARG A 135 3.12 6.00 4.22
N LEU A 136 3.52 4.86 3.65
CA LEU A 136 4.87 4.35 3.85
C LEU A 136 5.90 5.34 3.31
N PRO A 137 6.95 5.66 4.08
CA PRO A 137 8.04 6.46 3.56
C PRO A 137 8.79 5.68 2.48
N MET A 138 9.31 6.37 1.48
CA MET A 138 10.19 5.77 0.47
C MET A 138 11.62 5.72 1.01
N ASP A 139 12.32 4.59 0.82
CA ASP A 139 13.76 4.49 1.03
C ASP A 139 14.47 5.03 -0.23
N PRO A 140 15.16 6.19 -0.13
CA PRO A 140 15.79 6.83 -1.29
C PRO A 140 16.95 6.02 -1.86
N ARG A 141 17.51 5.06 -1.11
CA ARG A 141 18.64 4.23 -1.56
C ARG A 141 18.17 3.07 -2.42
N THR A 142 17.01 2.50 -2.12
CA THR A 142 16.44 1.35 -2.85
C THR A 142 15.44 1.79 -3.91
N GLY A 143 14.85 2.99 -3.77
CA GLY A 143 13.77 3.46 -4.63
C GLY A 143 12.43 2.76 -4.37
N ASP A 144 12.31 2.01 -3.27
CA ASP A 144 11.11 1.29 -2.86
C ASP A 144 10.61 1.82 -1.50
N PHE A 145 9.44 1.38 -1.06
CA PHE A 145 8.87 1.73 0.24
C PHE A 145 9.62 1.08 1.40
N ALA A 146 9.61 1.76 2.54
CA ALA A 146 10.25 1.28 3.76
C ALA A 146 9.65 -0.04 4.26
N LEU A 147 10.49 -0.82 4.94
CA LEU A 147 10.10 -2.07 5.56
C LEU A 147 9.08 -1.83 6.68
N VAL A 148 8.13 -2.76 6.81
CA VAL A 148 7.16 -2.79 7.89
C VAL A 148 7.60 -3.86 8.89
N GLY A 149 7.98 -3.44 10.10
CA GLY A 149 8.47 -4.36 11.13
C GLY A 149 9.72 -5.16 10.70
N GLY A 150 10.57 -4.57 9.85
CA GLY A 150 11.78 -5.22 9.33
C GLY A 150 11.54 -6.20 8.18
N LYS A 151 10.31 -6.31 7.67
CA LYS A 151 9.96 -7.16 6.52
C LYS A 151 9.43 -6.32 5.36
N PRO A 152 9.58 -6.80 4.11
CA PRO A 152 8.89 -6.18 2.98
C PRO A 152 7.38 -6.12 3.23
N TYR A 153 6.73 -5.07 2.74
CA TYR A 153 5.29 -4.91 2.90
C TYR A 153 4.49 -5.86 2.00
N TRP A 154 5.07 -6.25 0.86
CA TRP A 154 4.39 -7.05 -0.14
C TRP A 154 4.28 -8.50 0.31
N LYS A 155 3.16 -9.12 -0.07
CA LYS A 155 2.88 -10.53 0.18
C LYS A 155 3.07 -11.34 -1.10
N GLU A 156 3.64 -12.52 -0.98
CA GLU A 156 3.76 -13.48 -2.08
C GLU A 156 2.39 -14.03 -2.47
N PRO A 157 2.10 -14.21 -3.77
CA PRO A 157 0.92 -14.94 -4.20
C PRO A 157 1.03 -16.42 -3.79
N LEU A 158 -0.11 -17.03 -3.52
CA LEU A 158 -0.22 -18.42 -3.12
C LEU A 158 -0.27 -19.33 -4.35
N ASP A 159 0.49 -20.42 -4.29
CA ASP A 159 0.63 -21.38 -5.38
C ASP A 159 0.76 -22.82 -4.84
N ALA A 160 1.09 -23.76 -5.74
CA ALA A 160 1.30 -25.16 -5.39
C ALA A 160 2.47 -25.37 -4.41
N ARG A 161 3.50 -24.53 -4.47
CA ARG A 161 4.63 -24.60 -3.54
C ARG A 161 4.15 -24.29 -2.13
N TRP A 162 3.33 -23.25 -1.96
CA TRP A 162 2.74 -22.92 -0.65
C TRP A 162 1.94 -24.10 -0.08
N VAL A 163 1.18 -24.81 -0.91
CA VAL A 163 0.43 -26.01 -0.47
C VAL A 163 1.38 -27.10 0.00
N LEU A 164 2.42 -27.42 -0.77
CA LEU A 164 3.35 -28.51 -0.46
C LEU A 164 4.28 -28.20 0.72
N GLU A 165 4.60 -26.93 0.97
CA GLU A 165 5.35 -26.49 2.14
C GLU A 165 4.54 -26.69 3.43
N ARG A 166 3.22 -26.52 3.37
CA ARG A 166 2.32 -26.58 4.54
C ARG A 166 1.68 -27.95 4.76
N TYR A 167 1.47 -28.68 3.68
CA TYR A 167 0.91 -30.03 3.67
C TYR A 167 1.81 -30.90 2.80
N PRO A 168 2.87 -31.48 3.38
CA PRO A 168 3.84 -32.25 2.61
C PRO A 168 3.23 -33.47 1.95
N SER A 169 3.88 -33.95 0.88
CA SER A 169 3.49 -35.17 0.18
C SER A 169 3.94 -36.46 0.87
N ASP A 170 4.18 -36.40 2.17
CA ASP A 170 4.54 -37.52 3.04
C ASP A 170 3.27 -38.16 3.61
N LEU A 171 3.12 -39.46 3.43
CA LEU A 171 1.95 -40.21 3.86
C LEU A 171 1.90 -40.33 5.39
N ASP A 172 3.05 -40.48 6.05
CA ASP A 172 3.11 -40.69 7.49
C ASP A 172 2.71 -39.41 8.23
N GLU A 173 3.24 -38.26 7.79
CA GLU A 173 2.86 -36.93 8.28
C GLU A 173 1.35 -36.66 8.09
N ALA A 174 0.80 -37.03 6.93
CA ALA A 174 -0.61 -36.85 6.62
C ALA A 174 -1.57 -37.70 7.47
N LEU A 175 -1.09 -38.85 7.93
CA LEU A 175 -1.82 -39.72 8.84
C LEU A 175 -1.62 -39.34 10.32
N GLY A 176 -0.75 -38.37 10.60
CA GLY A 176 -0.36 -38.01 11.97
C GLY A 176 0.54 -39.06 12.62
N TYR A 177 1.18 -39.91 11.82
CA TYR A 177 2.34 -40.67 12.27
C TYR A 177 3.52 -39.71 12.24
N ASP A 178 3.62 -38.85 13.26
CA ASP A 178 4.87 -38.14 13.52
C ASP A 178 5.98 -39.20 13.63
N ALA A 179 6.98 -39.10 12.76
CA ALA A 179 8.23 -39.85 12.86
C ALA A 179 9.07 -39.32 14.04
N ALA A 180 8.46 -39.21 15.23
CA ALA A 180 9.13 -38.93 16.48
C ALA A 180 9.63 -40.26 17.07
N ALA A 181 10.72 -40.76 16.50
CA ALA A 181 11.69 -41.62 17.16
C ALA A 181 12.92 -40.78 17.54
#